data_AF-A0A959C5D5-F1
#
_entry.id   AF-A0A959C5D5-F1
#
_cell.length_a   1.000
_cell.length_b   1.000
_cell.length_c   1.000
_cell.angle_alpha   90.00
_cell.angle_beta   90.00
_cell.angle_gamma   90.00
#
_symmetry.space_group_name_H-M   'P 1'
#
loop_
_entity.id
_entity.type
_entity.pdbx_description
1 polymer ?
#
loop_
_entity_poly.entity_id
_entity_poly.type
_entity_poly.pdbx_seq_one_letter_code
_entity_poly.pdbx_strand_id
1 'polypeptide(L)'
;PGNAAGLLNFDSLLGIRLFEDMYAKNANVFAAIPSLHSAYPVLCLLYGWRLKKTWLNVLFVTFVLGIWFSAVYSRHHYLIDVFAGGAVALVSYYAFEYLSEKTALKKWFLALSERL
;
A
#
# COMPACT_ATOMS: atom_id res chain seq x y z
N PRO A 1 -17.31 -15.26 -3.76
CA PRO A 1 -17.67 -13.83 -3.66
C PRO A 1 -16.83 -13.12 -2.59
N GLY A 2 -16.28 -11.94 -2.88
CA GLY A 2 -15.54 -11.14 -1.89
C GLY A 2 -16.49 -10.61 -0.82
N ASN A 3 -16.12 -10.72 0.45
CA ASN A 3 -16.94 -10.23 1.56
C ASN A 3 -16.45 -8.83 1.99
N ALA A 4 -17.31 -7.81 1.86
CA ALA A 4 -17.06 -6.43 2.31
C ALA A 4 -17.03 -6.28 3.85
N ALA A 5 -17.15 -7.37 4.61
CA ALA A 5 -16.97 -7.45 6.06
C ALA A 5 -17.60 -6.26 6.82
N GLY A 6 -16.81 -5.52 7.60
CA GLY A 6 -17.30 -4.38 8.37
C GLY A 6 -17.72 -3.17 7.54
N LEU A 7 -17.33 -3.06 6.26
CA LEU A 7 -17.72 -1.96 5.38
C LEU A 7 -19.21 -2.03 5.00
N LEU A 8 -19.84 -3.19 5.11
CA LEU A 8 -21.30 -3.33 4.96
C LEU A 8 -22.07 -2.53 6.02
N ASN A 9 -21.49 -2.32 7.20
CA ASN A 9 -22.10 -1.47 8.22
C ASN A 9 -22.08 0.01 7.83
N PHE A 10 -21.05 0.44 7.09
CA PHE A 10 -20.97 1.81 6.57
C PHE A 10 -21.99 2.03 5.44
N ASP A 11 -22.09 1.07 4.52
CA ASP A 11 -23.12 1.06 3.48
C ASP A 11 -24.53 1.11 4.09
N SER A 12 -24.78 0.30 5.13
CA SER A 12 -26.04 0.33 5.88
C SER A 12 -26.30 1.65 6.62
N LEU A 13 -25.27 2.33 7.11
CA LEU A 13 -25.39 3.60 7.84
C LEU A 13 -25.74 4.77 6.91
N LEU A 14 -25.21 4.77 5.69
CA LEU A 14 -25.42 5.83 4.71
C LEU A 14 -26.52 5.51 3.67
N GLY A 15 -27.05 4.28 3.68
CA GLY A 15 -28.05 3.83 2.72
C GLY A 15 -27.52 3.75 1.28
N ILE A 16 -26.19 3.59 1.11
CA ILE A 16 -25.52 3.47 -0.18
C ILE A 16 -24.94 2.05 -0.32
N ARG A 17 -24.77 1.56 -1.55
CA ARG A 17 -24.22 0.22 -1.84
C ARG A 17 -22.83 0.28 -2.47
N LEU A 18 -22.00 1.19 -1.97
CA LEU A 18 -20.70 1.49 -2.58
C LEU A 18 -19.72 0.34 -2.37
N PHE A 19 -19.52 -0.09 -1.12
CA PHE A 19 -18.56 -1.15 -0.81
C PHE A 19 -19.10 -2.53 -1.19
N GLU A 20 -20.39 -2.77 -1.07
CA GLU A 20 -21.04 -3.99 -1.54
C GLU A 20 -20.78 -4.24 -3.04
N ASP A 21 -21.03 -3.23 -3.89
CA ASP A 21 -20.84 -3.35 -5.34
C ASP A 21 -19.36 -3.47 -5.74
N MET A 22 -18.47 -2.78 -5.03
CA MET A 22 -17.01 -2.86 -5.28
C MET A 22 -16.44 -4.23 -4.91
N TYR A 23 -16.88 -4.84 -3.81
CA TYR A 23 -16.39 -6.16 -3.38
C TYR A 23 -17.09 -7.32 -4.10
N ALA A 24 -18.36 -7.17 -4.51
CA ALA A 24 -19.07 -8.17 -5.31
C ALA A 24 -18.41 -8.39 -6.68
N LYS A 25 -17.79 -7.35 -7.25
CA LYS A 25 -17.04 -7.40 -8.51
C LYS A 25 -15.58 -7.84 -8.34
N ASN A 26 -15.09 -8.02 -7.11
CA ASN A 26 -13.72 -8.46 -6.88
C ASN A 26 -13.59 -9.98 -7.05
N ALA A 27 -12.89 -10.38 -8.12
CA ALA A 27 -12.70 -11.79 -8.49
C ALA A 27 -11.68 -12.55 -7.61
N ASN A 28 -10.94 -11.84 -6.75
CA ASN A 28 -9.84 -12.42 -5.97
C ASN A 28 -10.18 -12.50 -4.48
N VAL A 29 -10.86 -13.57 -4.09
CA VAL A 29 -11.35 -13.81 -2.71
C VAL A 29 -10.25 -14.37 -1.80
N PHE A 30 -9.15 -14.88 -2.36
CA PHE A 30 -8.16 -15.69 -1.64
C PHE A 30 -6.71 -15.15 -1.67
N ALA A 31 -6.38 -14.13 -2.46
CA ALA A 31 -5.02 -13.57 -2.50
C ALA A 31 -4.97 -12.18 -1.84
N ALA A 32 -4.86 -12.16 -0.52
CA ALA A 32 -4.71 -10.92 0.27
C ALA A 32 -3.37 -10.82 1.02
N ILE A 33 -2.50 -11.84 0.89
CA ILE A 33 -1.20 -11.87 1.55
C ILE A 33 -0.11 -11.79 0.48
N PRO A 34 0.74 -10.76 0.48
CA PRO A 34 0.78 -9.62 1.40
C PRO A 34 -0.19 -8.47 1.01
N SER A 35 -0.65 -7.68 1.99
CA SER A 35 -1.57 -6.57 1.74
C SER A 35 -0.89 -5.43 0.97
N LEU A 36 -1.32 -5.22 -0.28
CA LEU A 36 -0.79 -4.17 -1.14
C LEU A 36 -1.21 -2.76 -0.67
N HIS A 37 -2.42 -2.62 -0.11
CA HIS A 37 -2.91 -1.39 0.51
C HIS A 37 -2.06 -0.98 1.72
N SER A 38 -1.46 -1.95 2.42
CA SER A 38 -0.48 -1.69 3.49
C SER A 38 0.90 -1.27 2.92
N ALA A 39 1.32 -1.87 1.81
CA ALA A 39 2.65 -1.66 1.23
C ALA A 39 2.85 -0.25 0.61
N TYR A 40 1.87 0.26 -0.13
CA TYR A 40 1.98 1.55 -0.83
C TYR A 40 2.29 2.76 0.07
N PRO A 41 1.55 3.03 1.16
CA PRO A 41 1.83 4.19 2.01
C PRO A 41 3.18 4.06 2.71
N VAL A 42 3.64 2.84 2.99
CA VAL A 42 4.99 2.58 3.53
C VAL A 42 6.08 2.95 2.50
N LEU A 43 5.91 2.58 1.23
CA LEU A 43 6.83 3.00 0.16
C LEU A 43 6.89 4.53 0.02
N CYS A 44 5.74 5.21 0.02
CA CYS A 44 5.68 6.67 -0.03
C CYS A 44 6.40 7.31 1.17
N LEU A 45 6.26 6.74 2.37
CA LEU A 45 6.97 7.17 3.56
C LEU A 45 8.49 7.02 3.41
N LEU A 46 8.97 5.87 2.90
CA LEU A 46 10.40 5.61 2.69
C LEU A 46 11.02 6.64 1.73
N TYR A 47 10.34 6.94 0.62
CA TYR A 47 10.80 7.97 -0.31
C TYR A 47 10.67 9.39 0.28
N GLY A 48 9.64 9.67 1.09
CA GLY A 48 9.52 10.92 1.83
C GLY A 48 10.73 11.17 2.74
N TRP A 49 11.19 10.14 3.45
CA TRP A 49 12.40 10.20 4.28
C TRP A 49 13.65 10.47 3.43
N ARG A 50 13.78 9.77 2.29
CA ARG A 50 14.90 9.99 1.37
C ARG A 50 14.96 11.43 0.84
N LEU A 51 13.81 12.02 0.56
CA LEU A 51 13.69 13.42 0.11
C LEU A 51 13.86 14.45 1.24
N LYS A 52 14.03 14.01 2.50
CA LYS A 52 14.14 14.87 3.70
C LYS A 52 12.99 15.86 3.86
N LYS A 53 11.81 15.54 3.32
CA LYS A 53 10.61 16.39 3.40
C LYS A 53 9.78 16.00 4.62
N THR A 54 10.08 16.61 5.77
CA THR A 54 9.44 16.27 7.06
C THR A 54 7.91 16.34 7.02
N TRP A 55 7.33 17.28 6.28
CA TRP A 55 5.87 17.39 6.14
C TRP A 55 5.24 16.18 5.43
N LEU A 56 5.90 15.65 4.39
CA LEU A 56 5.46 14.44 3.70
C LEU A 56 5.55 13.23 4.63
N ASN A 57 6.59 13.18 5.46
CA ASN A 57 6.77 12.06 6.39
C ASN A 57 5.64 12.03 7.42
N VAL A 58 5.27 13.19 7.99
CA VAL A 58 4.13 13.27 8.90
C VAL A 58 2.85 12.82 8.21
N LEU A 59 2.56 13.33 7.01
CA LEU A 59 1.39 12.95 6.23
C LEU A 59 1.33 11.44 5.96
N PHE A 60 2.43 10.85 5.48
CA PHE A 60 2.47 9.43 5.15
C PHE A 60 2.48 8.53 6.39
N VAL A 61 3.08 8.93 7.51
CA VAL A 61 2.95 8.22 8.79
C VAL A 61 1.47 8.19 9.21
N THR A 62 0.77 9.33 9.13
CA THR A 62 -0.66 9.37 9.43
C THR A 62 -1.46 8.44 8.52
N PHE A 63 -1.15 8.39 7.21
CA PHE A 63 -1.81 7.47 6.29
C PHE A 63 -1.49 6.00 6.58
N VAL A 64 -0.23 5.65 6.86
CA VAL A 64 0.14 4.27 7.23
C VAL A 64 -0.67 3.82 8.44
N LEU A 65 -0.67 4.60 9.52
CA LEU A 65 -1.40 4.26 10.74
C LEU A 65 -2.92 4.19 10.51
N GLY A 66 -3.48 5.14 9.77
CA GLY A 66 -4.92 5.18 9.46
C GLY A 66 -5.38 3.99 8.63
N ILE A 67 -4.61 3.62 7.58
CA ILE A 67 -4.93 2.48 6.71
C ILE A 67 -4.77 1.17 7.49
N TRP A 68 -3.71 1.02 8.27
CA TRP A 68 -3.48 -0.19 9.08
C TRP A 68 -4.58 -0.37 10.13
N PHE A 69 -4.94 0.72 10.81
CA PHE A 69 -6.05 0.72 11.77
C PHE A 69 -7.36 0.33 11.09
N SER A 70 -7.72 0.98 9.98
CA SER A 70 -8.97 0.70 9.25
C SER A 70 -9.04 -0.74 8.73
N ALA A 71 -7.93 -1.26 8.20
CA ALA A 71 -7.84 -2.61 7.66
C ALA A 71 -8.09 -3.69 8.73
N VAL A 72 -7.54 -3.49 9.94
CA VAL A 72 -7.73 -4.40 11.07
C VAL A 72 -9.11 -4.19 11.71
N TYR A 73 -9.51 -2.94 11.94
CA TYR A 73 -10.78 -2.59 12.59
C TYR A 73 -11.99 -3.09 11.80
N SER A 74 -11.96 -2.96 10.46
CA SER A 74 -13.02 -3.45 9.58
C SER A 74 -13.04 -4.98 9.43
N ARG A 75 -12.13 -5.69 10.13
CA ARG A 75 -11.86 -7.13 10.01
C ARG A 75 -11.63 -7.57 8.57
N HIS A 76 -11.07 -6.67 7.76
CA HIS A 76 -10.84 -6.90 6.35
C HIS A 76 -9.54 -7.66 6.07
N HIS A 77 -8.55 -7.45 6.92
CA HIS A 77 -7.27 -8.11 6.85
C HIS A 77 -6.85 -8.58 8.24
N TYR A 78 -6.14 -9.69 8.30
CA TYR A 78 -5.47 -10.08 9.52
C TYR A 78 -4.28 -9.14 9.77
N LEU A 79 -3.93 -8.96 11.04
CA LEU A 79 -2.78 -8.16 11.44
C LEU A 79 -1.48 -8.63 10.76
N ILE A 80 -1.36 -9.95 10.52
CA ILE A 80 -0.21 -10.53 9.82
C ILE A 80 -0.11 -10.07 8.36
N ASP A 81 -1.24 -9.86 7.68
CA ASP A 81 -1.27 -9.44 6.27
C ASP A 81 -0.75 -8.00 6.11
N VAL A 82 -1.05 -7.16 7.11
CA VAL A 82 -0.62 -5.76 7.19
C VAL A 82 0.89 -5.68 7.41
N PHE A 83 1.42 -6.45 8.37
CA PHE A 83 2.86 -6.51 8.62
C PHE A 83 3.62 -7.15 7.46
N ALA A 84 3.09 -8.20 6.83
CA ALA A 84 3.67 -8.78 5.62
C ALA A 84 3.71 -7.76 4.47
N GLY A 85 2.68 -6.94 4.31
CA GLY A 85 2.67 -5.81 3.36
C GLY A 85 3.78 -4.79 3.63
N GLY A 86 3.98 -4.41 4.90
CA GLY A 86 5.07 -3.53 5.31
C GLY A 86 6.46 -4.14 5.05
N ALA A 87 6.64 -5.43 5.34
CA ALA A 87 7.88 -6.15 5.08
C ALA A 87 8.20 -6.21 3.58
N VAL A 88 7.20 -6.50 2.74
CA VAL A 88 7.37 -6.48 1.28
C VAL A 88 7.74 -5.09 0.78
N ALA A 89 7.09 -4.02 1.27
CA ALA A 89 7.46 -2.65 0.92
C ALA A 89 8.94 -2.34 1.24
N LEU A 90 9.42 -2.72 2.42
CA LEU A 90 10.82 -2.53 2.81
C LEU A 90 11.76 -3.32 1.90
N VAL A 91 11.49 -4.61 1.69
CA VAL A 91 12.31 -5.47 0.82
C VAL A 91 12.36 -4.92 -0.60
N SER A 92 11.20 -4.54 -1.17
CA SER A 92 11.12 -3.96 -2.51
C SER A 92 11.90 -2.65 -2.61
N TYR A 93 11.81 -1.77 -1.61
CA TYR A 93 12.59 -0.53 -1.57
C TYR A 93 14.09 -0.80 -1.60
N TYR A 94 14.61 -1.64 -0.69
CA TYR A 94 16.04 -1.94 -0.64
C TYR A 94 16.54 -2.69 -1.87
N ALA A 95 15.75 -3.64 -2.38
CA ALA A 95 16.08 -4.35 -3.61
C ALA A 95 16.16 -3.40 -4.81
N PHE A 96 15.20 -2.48 -4.94
CA PHE A 96 15.19 -1.48 -6.00
C PHE A 96 16.41 -0.55 -5.93
N GLU A 97 16.70 0.00 -4.75
CA GLU A 97 17.86 0.86 -4.53
C GLU A 97 19.18 0.14 -4.87
N TYR A 98 19.35 -1.09 -4.39
CA TYR A 98 20.54 -1.90 -4.66
C TYR A 98 20.70 -2.19 -6.16
N LEU A 99 19.62 -2.62 -6.83
CA LEU A 99 19.64 -2.92 -8.26
C LEU A 99 19.88 -1.66 -9.08
N SER A 100 19.23 -0.56 -8.74
CA SER A 100 19.38 0.72 -9.44
C SER A 100 20.81 1.25 -9.36
N GLU A 101 21.52 1.04 -8.24
CA GLU A 101 22.89 1.53 -8.07
C GLU A 101 23.95 0.64 -8.73
N LYS A 102 23.75 -0.68 -8.76
CA LYS A 102 24.79 -1.66 -9.14
C LYS A 102 24.59 -2.34 -10.49
N THR A 103 23.44 -2.18 -11.14
CA THR A 103 23.16 -2.88 -12.41
C THR A 103 23.07 -1.93 -13.61
N ALA A 104 22.84 -2.51 -14.79
CA ALA A 104 22.62 -1.78 -16.05
C ALA A 104 21.45 -0.78 -15.98
N LEU A 105 20.55 -0.91 -14.99
CA LEU A 105 19.49 0.06 -14.72
C LEU A 105 20.05 1.47 -14.49
N LYS A 106 21.21 1.61 -13.82
CA LYS A 106 21.86 2.92 -13.66
C LYS A 106 22.15 3.59 -14.99
N LYS A 107 22.73 2.83 -15.93
CA LYS A 107 23.08 3.32 -17.27
C LYS A 107 21.82 3.67 -18.05
N TRP A 108 20.78 2.86 -17.92
CA TRP A 108 19.48 3.11 -18.54
C TRP A 108 18.79 4.37 -17.98
N PHE A 109 18.77 4.56 -16.65
CA PHE A 109 18.22 5.76 -16.01
C PHE A 109 18.96 7.04 -16.42
N LEU A 110 20.30 6.98 -16.50
CA LEU A 110 21.11 8.10 -16.99
C LEU A 110 20.77 8.42 -18.46
N ALA A 111 20.71 7.41 -19.32
CA ALA A 111 20.34 7.58 -20.72
C ALA A 111 18.91 8.09 -20.91
N LEU A 112 17.98 7.74 -20.02
CA LEU A 112 16.62 8.26 -20.03
C LEU A 112 16.59 9.73 -19.59
N SER A 113 17.36 10.09 -18.56
CA SER A 113 17.47 11.47 -18.06
C SER A 113 18.07 12.42 -19.10
N GLU A 114 18.92 11.94 -20.00
CA GLU A 114 19.48 12.75 -21.09
C GLU A 114 18.51 12.95 -22.26
N ARG A 115 17.42 12.15 -22.33
CA ARG A 115 16.40 12.23 -23.37
C ARG A 115 15.17 13.07 -22.99
N LEU A 116 15.05 13.43 -21.72
CA LEU A 116 13.98 14.27 -21.15
C LEU A 116 14.48 15.71 -21.00
#